data_AF-A0A7T1T6K2-F1
#
_entry.id   AF-A0A7T1T6K2-F1
#
_cell.length_a   1.000
_cell.length_b   1.000
_cell.length_c   1.000
_cell.angle_alpha   90.00
_cell.angle_beta   90.00
_cell.angle_gamma   90.00
#
_symmetry.space_group_name_H-M   'P 1'
#
loop_
_entity.id
_entity.type
_entity.pdbx_description
1 polymer ?
#
loop_
_entity_poly.entity_id
_entity_poly.type
_entity_poly.pdbx_seq_one_letter_code
_entity_poly.pdbx_strand_id
1 'polypeptide(L)'
;MNDLRRQIANDVLPLGESIPSTADLMEEYGVSVTVVRRAVAELKGEGLLRGQPGKAVYVLAKPSDSPSAHTPEYEAIMGEIRALRGEMQSLARRLGQLEDAVGPQ
;
A
#
# COMPACT_ATOMS: atom_id res chain seq x y z
N MET A 1 3.22 3.25 -16.59
CA MET A 1 3.11 3.41 -15.12
C MET A 1 3.59 2.21 -14.31
N ASN A 2 3.53 0.98 -14.84
CA ASN A 2 4.11 -0.18 -14.15
C ASN A 2 5.63 -0.05 -13.90
N ASP A 3 6.31 0.81 -14.66
CA ASP A 3 7.74 1.00 -14.51
C ASP A 3 8.14 1.83 -13.30
N LEU A 4 7.42 2.92 -13.00
CA LEU A 4 7.61 3.68 -11.76
C LEU A 4 7.38 2.80 -10.53
N ARG A 5 6.34 1.95 -10.56
CA ARG A 5 6.09 0.96 -9.51
C ARG A 5 7.24 -0.03 -9.37
N ARG A 6 7.82 -0.50 -10.48
CA ARG A 6 9.01 -1.38 -10.47
C ARG A 6 10.24 -0.67 -9.92
N GLN A 7 10.47 0.58 -10.28
CA GLN A 7 11.62 1.35 -9.79
C GLN A 7 11.53 1.58 -8.27
N ILE A 8 10.34 1.86 -7.74
CA ILE A 8 10.10 1.95 -6.30
C ILE A 8 10.24 0.56 -5.63
N ALA A 9 9.78 -0.51 -6.28
CA ALA A 9 9.89 -1.88 -5.76
C ALA A 9 11.34 -2.41 -5.74
N ASN A 10 12.16 -2.02 -6.72
CA ASN A 10 13.55 -2.46 -6.90
C ASN A 10 14.57 -1.58 -6.16
N ASP A 11 14.13 -0.68 -5.27
CA ASP A 11 14.99 0.29 -4.56
C ASP A 11 15.78 1.25 -5.47
N VAL A 12 15.40 1.36 -6.74
CA VAL A 12 15.93 2.39 -7.66
C VAL A 12 15.43 3.78 -7.24
N LEU A 13 14.24 3.84 -6.61
CA LEU A 13 13.69 5.03 -5.96
C LEU A 13 13.41 4.71 -4.48
N PRO A 14 14.36 5.01 -3.56
CA PRO A 14 14.21 4.69 -2.15
C PRO A 14 13.15 5.55 -1.46
N LEU A 15 12.70 5.06 -0.30
CA LEU A 15 11.71 5.74 0.53
C LEU A 15 12.22 7.13 0.96
N GLY A 16 11.38 8.14 0.77
CA GLY A 16 11.70 9.54 1.05
C GLY A 16 12.43 10.26 -0.08
N GLU A 17 12.82 9.59 -1.17
CA GLU A 17 13.42 10.25 -2.32
C GLU A 17 12.37 10.87 -3.25
N SER A 18 12.74 11.96 -3.92
CA SER A 18 11.91 12.60 -4.92
C SER A 18 11.89 11.80 -6.22
N ILE A 19 10.71 11.54 -6.75
CA ILE A 19 10.58 10.98 -8.09
C ILE A 19 11.05 12.01 -9.14
N PRO A 20 11.47 11.56 -10.35
CA PRO A 20 11.75 12.44 -11.46
C PRO A 20 10.59 13.39 -11.73
N SER A 21 10.89 14.60 -12.22
CA SER A 21 9.86 15.61 -12.43
C SER A 21 8.87 15.15 -13.50
N THR A 22 7.70 15.79 -13.57
CA THR A 22 6.73 15.48 -14.62
C THR A 22 7.33 15.66 -16.02
N ALA A 23 8.26 16.61 -16.20
CA ALA A 23 8.94 16.83 -17.47
C ALA A 23 9.91 15.68 -17.79
N ASP A 24 10.70 15.25 -16.81
CA ASP A 24 11.65 14.13 -16.99
C ASP A 24 10.91 12.83 -17.31
N LEU A 25 9.77 12.59 -16.64
CA LEU A 25 8.90 11.44 -16.91
C LEU A 25 8.22 11.50 -18.29
N MET A 26 7.98 12.70 -18.83
CA MET A 26 7.48 12.83 -20.19
C MET A 26 8.57 12.52 -21.21
N GLU A 27 9.81 12.94 -20.96
CA GLU A 27 10.95 12.70 -21.82
C GLU A 27 11.38 11.23 -21.81
N GLU A 28 11.52 10.63 -20.62
CA GLU A 28 11.94 9.24 -20.43
C GLU A 28 10.94 8.24 -21.04
N TYR A 29 9.64 8.49 -20.86
CA TYR A 29 8.60 7.56 -21.30
C TYR A 29 7.89 7.97 -22.61
N GLY A 30 8.21 9.15 -23.16
CA GLY A 30 7.60 9.66 -24.39
C GLY A 30 6.09 9.89 -24.30
N VAL A 31 5.55 10.15 -23.11
CA VAL A 31 4.11 10.27 -22.85
C VAL A 31 3.66 11.71 -22.62
N SER A 32 2.37 11.99 -22.86
CA SER A 32 1.77 13.31 -22.60
C SER A 32 1.68 13.62 -21.11
N VAL A 33 1.76 14.91 -20.76
CA VAL A 33 1.63 15.45 -19.38
C VAL A 33 0.38 14.92 -18.67
N THR A 34 -0.72 14.71 -19.40
CA THR A 34 -1.98 14.20 -18.84
C THR A 34 -1.84 12.77 -18.36
N VAL A 35 -1.07 11.94 -19.09
CA VAL A 35 -0.79 10.55 -18.71
C VAL A 35 0.08 10.53 -17.46
N VAL A 36 1.16 11.31 -17.43
CA VAL A 36 2.04 11.41 -16.25
C VAL A 36 1.26 11.90 -15.03
N ARG A 37 0.47 12.97 -15.17
CA ARG A 37 -0.34 13.52 -14.06
C ARG A 37 -1.38 12.53 -13.55
N ARG A 38 -2.08 11.82 -14.44
CA ARG A 38 -3.06 10.79 -14.07
C ARG A 38 -2.39 9.68 -13.29
N ALA A 39 -1.24 9.23 -13.77
CA ALA A 39 -0.54 8.12 -13.21
C ALA A 39 0.10 8.49 -11.84
N VAL A 40 0.67 9.69 -11.71
CA VAL A 40 1.13 10.22 -10.41
C VAL A 40 -0.04 10.41 -9.45
N ALA A 41 -1.22 10.83 -9.92
CA ALA A 41 -2.42 10.94 -9.09
C ALA A 41 -2.92 9.58 -8.59
N GLU A 42 -2.84 8.54 -9.42
CA GLU A 42 -3.16 7.15 -9.06
C GLU A 42 -2.23 6.65 -7.95
N LEU A 43 -0.91 6.83 -8.10
CA LEU A 43 0.06 6.45 -7.06
C LEU A 43 -0.07 7.27 -5.77
N LYS A 44 -0.51 8.54 -5.85
CA LYS A 44 -0.87 9.33 -4.67
C LYS A 44 -2.13 8.81 -3.99
N GLY A 45 -3.12 8.39 -4.77
CA GLY A 45 -4.35 7.78 -4.26
C GLY A 45 -4.10 6.45 -3.55
N GLU A 46 -3.07 5.71 -3.96
CA GLU A 46 -2.62 4.45 -3.35
C GLU A 46 -1.74 4.64 -2.11
N GLY A 47 -1.42 5.89 -1.73
CA GLY A 47 -0.55 6.19 -0.59
C GLY A 47 0.94 5.95 -0.85
N LEU A 48 1.33 5.61 -2.08
CA LEU A 48 2.72 5.33 -2.46
C LEU A 48 3.54 6.60 -2.62
N LEU A 49 2.90 7.71 -3.00
CA LEU A 49 3.56 9.00 -3.24
C LEU A 49 2.94 10.14 -2.43
N ARG A 50 3.76 11.09 -1.99
CA ARG A 50 3.31 12.34 -1.36
C ARG A 50 3.84 13.56 -2.11
N GLY A 51 2.95 14.42 -2.59
CA GLY A 51 3.33 15.68 -3.21
C GLY A 51 3.48 16.79 -2.18
N GLN A 52 4.59 17.52 -2.19
CA GLN A 52 4.77 18.74 -1.41
C GLN A 52 4.68 19.95 -2.36
N PRO A 53 3.78 20.93 -2.11
CA PRO A 53 3.60 22.08 -3.00
C PRO A 53 4.94 22.83 -3.20
N GLY A 54 5.33 23.03 -4.46
CA GLY A 54 6.48 23.85 -4.82
C GLY A 54 7.87 23.22 -4.70
N LYS A 55 8.00 21.92 -4.34
CA LYS A 55 9.33 21.30 -4.20
C LYS A 55 9.53 19.96 -4.91
N ALA A 56 8.68 18.96 -4.71
CA ALA A 56 8.79 17.65 -5.38
C ALA A 56 7.64 16.70 -4.97
N VAL A 57 7.56 15.56 -5.65
CA VAL A 57 6.77 14.39 -5.24
C VAL A 57 7.73 13.35 -4.68
N TYR A 58 7.46 12.82 -3.48
CA TYR A 58 8.34 11.89 -2.78
C TYR A 58 7.70 10.51 -2.64
N VAL A 59 8.53 9.47 -2.62
CA VAL A 59 8.10 8.10 -2.31
C VAL A 59 7.80 7.98 -0.82
N LEU A 60 6.56 7.65 -0.47
CA LEU A 60 6.08 7.52 0.91
C LEU A 60 6.06 6.06 1.38
N ALA A 61 5.72 5.13 0.48
CA ALA A 61 5.57 3.71 0.78
C ALA A 61 5.98 2.85 -0.43
N LYS A 62 6.48 1.65 -0.17
CA LYS A 62 6.78 0.67 -1.22
C LYS A 62 5.48 -0.02 -1.64
N PRO A 63 5.36 -0.52 -2.89
CA PRO A 63 4.19 -1.29 -3.33
C PRO A 63 3.87 -2.50 -2.45
N SER A 64 4.85 -3.01 -1.70
CA SER A 64 4.70 -4.07 -0.69
C SER A 64 3.95 -3.64 0.57
N ASP A 65 3.78 -2.33 0.81
CA ASP A 65 3.00 -1.75 1.90
C ASP A 65 1.57 -1.37 1.47
N SER A 66 1.26 -1.54 0.17
CA SER A 66 -0.10 -1.48 -0.35
C SER A 66 -0.56 -2.92 -0.61
N PRO A 67 -1.77 -3.35 -0.23
CA PRO A 67 -2.21 -4.76 -0.24
C PRO A 67 -2.41 -5.37 -1.64
N SER A 68 -1.76 -4.84 -2.69
CA SER A 68 -1.75 -5.42 -4.04
C SER A 68 -0.50 -6.25 -4.35
N ALA A 69 0.28 -6.66 -3.36
CA ALA A 69 1.35 -7.65 -3.55
C ALA A 69 0.79 -9.08 -3.69
N HIS A 70 0.36 -9.47 -4.90
CA HIS A 70 -0.11 -10.84 -5.17
C HIS A 70 1.08 -11.77 -5.43
N THR A 71 1.89 -12.04 -4.40
CA THR A 71 2.77 -13.22 -4.41
C THR A 71 2.07 -14.38 -3.70
N PRO A 72 2.27 -15.63 -4.15
CA PRO A 72 1.68 -16.80 -3.48
C PRO A 72 2.01 -16.87 -1.99
N GLU A 73 3.22 -16.44 -1.61
CA GLU A 73 3.67 -16.39 -0.22
C GLU A 73 2.92 -15.31 0.59
N TYR A 74 2.66 -14.15 0.00
CA TYR A 74 1.89 -13.08 0.64
C TYR A 74 0.43 -13.48 0.83
N GLU A 75 -0.17 -14.11 -0.19
CA GLU A 75 -1.54 -14.63 -0.09
C GLU A 75 -1.67 -15.70 0.99
N ALA A 76 -0.69 -16.59 1.11
CA ALA A 76 -0.65 -17.60 2.17
C ALA A 76 -0.55 -16.95 3.56
N ILE A 77 0.39 -16.02 3.76
CA ILE A 77 0.59 -15.34 5.03
C ILE A 77 -0.65 -14.52 5.43
N MET A 78 -1.24 -13.78 4.48
CA MET A 78 -2.43 -12.97 4.75
C MET A 78 -3.68 -13.82 4.96
N GLY A 79 -3.77 -14.98 4.31
CA GLY A 79 -4.76 -16.01 4.60
C GLY A 79 -4.66 -16.48 6.04
N GLU A 80 -3.46 -16.83 6.49
CA GLU A 80 -3.17 -17.31 7.85
C GLU A 80 -3.54 -16.27 8.92
N ILE A 81 -3.14 -15.00 8.71
CA ILE A 81 -3.47 -13.89 9.61
C ILE A 81 -4.99 -13.70 9.75
N ARG A 82 -5.73 -13.87 8.65
CA ARG A 82 -7.20 -13.74 8.63
C ARG A 82 -7.86 -14.88 9.38
N ALA A 83 -7.37 -16.11 9.20
CA ALA A 83 -7.84 -17.29 9.92
C ALA A 83 -7.65 -17.12 11.43
N LEU A 84 -6.43 -16.76 11.87
CA LEU A 84 -6.11 -16.54 13.27
C LEU A 84 -7.00 -15.45 13.90
N ARG A 85 -7.24 -14.34 13.19
CA ARG A 85 -8.12 -13.28 13.68
C ARG A 85 -9.56 -13.74 13.82
N GLY A 86 -10.06 -14.58 12.92
CA GLY A 86 -11.38 -15.19 13.00
C GLY A 86 -11.51 -16.11 14.23
N GLU A 87 -10.52 -16.95 14.48
CA GLU A 87 -10.47 -17.80 15.67
C GLU A 87 -10.45 -16.98 16.96
N MET A 88 -9.61 -15.95 17.03
CA MET A 88 -9.57 -15.01 18.16
C MET A 88 -10.94 -14.35 18.43
N GLN A 89 -11.66 -13.94 17.38
CA GLN A 89 -13.01 -13.38 17.52
C GLN A 89 -14.02 -14.42 18.02
N SER A 90 -13.89 -15.68 17.59
CA SER A 90 -14.74 -16.76 18.07
C SER A 90 -14.53 -17.06 19.55
N LEU A 91 -13.26 -17.01 20.00
CA LEU A 91 -12.89 -17.19 21.40
C LEU A 91 -13.39 -16.02 22.25
N ALA A 92 -13.19 -14.78 21.79
CA ALA A 92 -13.69 -13.59 22.46
C ALA A 92 -15.23 -13.63 22.62
N ARG A 93 -15.95 -14.08 21.59
CA ARG A 93 -17.41 -14.22 21.64
C ARG A 93 -17.87 -15.27 22.64
N ARG A 94 -17.17 -16.41 22.69
CA ARG A 94 -17.44 -17.47 23.67
C ARG A 94 -17.15 -17.01 25.10
N LEU A 95 -16.08 -16.24 25.29
CA LEU A 95 -15.75 -15.69 26.61
C LEU A 95 -16.86 -14.77 27.11
N GLY A 96 -17.33 -13.85 26.27
CA GLY A 96 -18.44 -12.96 26.62
C GLY A 96 -19.74 -13.72 26.96
N GLN A 97 -20.06 -14.78 26.21
CA GLN A 97 -21.22 -15.64 26.53
C GLN A 97 -21.09 -16.35 27.89
N LEU A 98 -19.87 -16.75 28.26
CA LEU A 98 -19.58 -17.37 29.55
C LEU A 98 -19.65 -16.34 30.68
N GLU A 99 -19.10 -15.15 30.47
CA GLU A 99 -19.18 -14.04 31.42
C GLU A 99 -20.64 -13.62 31.67
N ASP A 100 -21.46 -13.53 30.62
CA ASP A 100 -22.89 -13.22 30.75
C ASP A 100 -23.68 -14.36 31.44
N ALA A 101 -23.33 -15.62 31.18
CA ALA A 101 -23.98 -16.78 31.81
C ALA A 101 -23.58 -17.00 33.27
N VAL A 102 -22.46 -16.41 33.70
CA VAL A 102 -21.90 -16.51 35.06
C VAL A 102 -22.11 -15.22 35.87
N GLY A 103 -22.72 -14.17 35.28
CA GLY A 103 -23.13 -12.93 35.96
C GLY A 103 -24.16 -13.14 37.08
N PRO A 104 -24.20 -12.26 38.11
CA PRO A 104 -24.21 -12.63 39.52
C PRO A 104 -25.55 -13.20 40.01
N GLN A 105 -25.47 -14.22 40.86
CA GLN A 105 -26.48 -14.52 41.88
C GLN A 105 -26.32 -13.54 43.04
#